data_AF-A0A958R1L5-F1
#
_entry.id   AF-A0A958R1L5-F1
#
_cell.length_a   1.000
_cell.length_b   1.000
_cell.length_c   1.000
_cell.angle_alpha   90.00
_cell.angle_beta   90.00
_cell.angle_gamma   90.00
#
_symmetry.space_group_name_H-M   'P 1'
#
loop_
_entity.id
_entity.type
_entity.pdbx_description
1 polymer ?
#
loop_
_entity_poly.entity_id
_entity_poly.type
_entity_poly.pdbx_seq_one_letter_code
_entity_poly.pdbx_strand_id
1 'polypeptide(L)'
;MIKTKTKSPVLGLCVALLGVVLLTNNCGDVRLMQKYEKVEPTHLAGKTALCIPEGFDLESFYVYNLNSMVEEGKMTIDSDMDGLSDGVEKALGSDHRDRRSAGKIMDGICMTLTGTVDCSSAALSCDSTQNGLGLTDCDLLALELNQLYAHPQQGLDSDKDSVPDIIEILGKGFANMKDAFDDSDRDLILNHEEYSRGSDVRSYDDNLPRHLQTVLTMQKISSGGSECALGETEWNVNLEQMPLVPTDAVQTPDEVGGESLSHGDGENVILFVYKIRPLTAAAGDFGEVFATTLKASFFPSHRQQGNPMEQLTFKRIGQVEL
;
A
#
# COMPACT_ATOMS: atom_id res chain seq x y z
N MET A 1 3.34 44.03 70.86
CA MET A 1 2.67 45.27 71.33
C MET A 1 3.49 46.45 70.84
N ILE A 2 3.01 47.19 69.83
CA ILE A 2 3.22 48.62 69.54
C ILE A 2 2.29 48.93 68.36
N LYS A 3 1.36 49.86 68.58
CA LYS A 3 0.52 50.53 67.56
C LYS A 3 1.42 51.49 66.77
N THR A 4 1.16 51.76 65.49
CA THR A 4 0.46 53.01 65.12
C THR A 4 -0.23 52.94 63.76
N LYS A 5 -1.41 53.58 63.75
CA LYS A 5 -2.27 53.93 62.61
C LYS A 5 -1.90 55.34 62.15
N THR A 6 -1.99 55.61 60.85
CA THR A 6 -2.35 56.94 60.31
C THR A 6 -3.06 56.77 58.97
N LYS A 7 -4.11 57.58 58.75
CA LYS A 7 -5.07 57.54 57.63
C LYS A 7 -4.95 58.82 56.78
N SER A 8 -5.14 58.65 55.46
CA SER A 8 -5.88 59.50 54.49
C SER A 8 -5.32 60.89 54.09
N PRO A 9 -5.88 61.55 53.05
CA PRO A 9 -6.20 61.10 51.67
C PRO A 9 -5.75 62.14 50.60
N VAL A 10 -5.52 61.76 49.33
CA VAL A 10 -5.67 62.72 48.20
C VAL A 10 -6.23 62.01 46.97
N LEU A 11 -7.29 62.64 46.47
CA LEU A 11 -8.10 62.39 45.30
C LEU A 11 -7.34 62.83 44.04
N GLY A 12 -7.20 61.96 43.04
CA GLY A 12 -6.56 62.27 41.76
C GLY A 12 -7.20 61.48 40.64
N LEU A 13 -8.30 62.02 40.12
CA LEU A 13 -9.09 61.51 39.01
C LEU A 13 -8.38 61.84 37.69
N CYS A 14 -7.85 60.83 36.99
CA CYS A 14 -7.57 60.94 35.56
C CYS A 14 -8.34 59.84 34.84
N VAL A 15 -9.41 60.27 34.17
CA VAL A 15 -10.23 59.50 33.26
C VAL A 15 -9.44 59.33 31.96
N ALA A 16 -9.11 58.08 31.63
CA ALA A 16 -8.92 57.66 30.24
C ALA A 16 -9.84 56.46 30.01
N LEU A 17 -11.01 56.75 29.45
CA LEU A 17 -11.88 55.79 28.79
C LEU A 17 -11.23 55.41 27.45
N LEU A 18 -10.90 54.13 27.26
CA LEU A 18 -11.32 53.30 26.11
C LEU A 18 -10.68 51.91 26.28
N GLY A 19 -11.49 50.87 26.43
CA GLY A 19 -11.01 49.48 26.53
C GLY A 19 -11.96 48.59 27.32
N VAL A 20 -13.00 48.12 26.63
CA VAL A 20 -14.12 47.30 27.09
C VAL A 20 -13.70 45.89 27.57
N VAL A 21 -14.21 45.51 28.76
CA VAL A 21 -14.88 44.24 29.18
C VAL A 21 -14.29 42.94 28.61
N LEU A 22 -13.53 42.17 29.42
CA LEU A 22 -13.95 41.04 30.29
C LEU A 22 -14.36 39.74 29.57
N LEU A 23 -13.59 38.70 29.93
CA LEU A 23 -13.96 37.31 30.23
C LEU A 23 -14.53 36.44 29.10
N THR A 24 -13.79 35.37 28.77
CA THR A 24 -14.16 33.99 29.16
C THR A 24 -12.95 33.06 29.09
N ASN A 25 -12.87 32.13 30.05
CA ASN A 25 -12.16 30.86 29.88
C ASN A 25 -12.64 30.17 28.61
N ASN A 26 -11.71 29.57 27.86
CA ASN A 26 -11.94 28.29 27.21
C ASN A 26 -10.59 27.61 26.97
N CYS A 27 -10.32 26.57 27.76
CA CYS A 27 -9.68 25.39 27.21
C CYS A 27 -10.59 24.90 26.08
N GLY A 28 -10.14 25.03 24.85
CA GLY A 28 -10.80 24.47 23.69
C GLY A 28 -9.71 23.99 22.76
N ASP A 29 -9.47 22.67 22.81
CA ASP A 29 -9.00 21.84 21.71
C ASP A 29 -8.35 22.62 20.56
N VAL A 30 -7.02 22.76 20.59
CA VAL A 30 -6.27 23.01 19.36
C VAL A 30 -6.26 21.68 18.61
N ARG A 31 -7.38 21.35 17.98
CA ARG A 31 -7.36 20.44 16.85
C ARG A 31 -6.71 21.21 15.71
N LEU A 32 -5.44 20.94 15.47
CA LEU A 32 -4.87 21.08 14.14
C LEU A 32 -5.68 20.13 13.24
N MET A 33 -6.80 20.63 12.73
CA MET A 33 -7.44 20.03 11.57
C MET A 33 -6.48 20.31 10.43
N GLN A 34 -5.55 19.38 10.22
CA GLN A 34 -4.77 19.28 9.00
C GLN A 34 -5.80 19.30 7.88
N LYS A 35 -5.80 20.39 7.13
CA LYS A 35 -6.68 20.57 5.99
C LYS A 35 -6.14 19.58 4.96
N TYR A 36 -6.63 18.34 4.99
CA TYR A 36 -6.44 17.41 3.89
C TYR A 36 -7.11 18.09 2.70
N GLU A 37 -6.28 18.70 1.85
CA GLU A 37 -6.72 19.17 0.56
C GLU A 37 -7.26 17.92 -0.14
N LYS A 38 -8.52 17.98 -0.57
CA LYS A 38 -9.21 16.85 -1.18
C LYS A 38 -8.45 16.51 -2.47
N VAL A 39 -7.55 15.54 -2.41
CA VAL A 39 -6.84 15.06 -3.59
C VAL A 39 -7.85 14.22 -4.37
N GLU A 40 -8.33 14.75 -5.49
CA GLU A 40 -9.11 13.97 -6.43
C GLU A 40 -8.13 13.07 -7.21
N PRO A 41 -8.23 11.74 -7.11
CA PRO A 41 -7.30 10.85 -7.80
C PRO A 41 -7.44 11.01 -9.31
N THR A 42 -6.32 10.95 -10.01
CA THR A 42 -6.33 10.68 -11.46
C THR A 42 -6.33 9.18 -11.69
N HIS A 43 -6.74 8.72 -12.87
CA HIS A 43 -6.88 7.27 -13.12
C HIS A 43 -5.97 6.77 -14.22
N LEU A 44 -5.35 5.62 -13.99
CA LEU A 44 -4.73 4.79 -15.01
C LEU A 44 -5.78 3.84 -15.60
N ALA A 45 -5.75 3.66 -16.92
CA ALA A 45 -6.56 2.69 -17.63
C ALA A 45 -5.79 2.13 -18.83
N GLY A 46 -6.04 0.87 -19.18
CA GLY A 46 -5.30 0.17 -20.22
C GLY A 46 -5.89 -1.19 -20.58
N LYS A 47 -5.50 -1.69 -21.75
CA LYS A 47 -5.85 -3.03 -22.23
C LYS A 47 -4.60 -3.75 -22.72
N THR A 48 -4.48 -5.03 -22.37
CA THR A 48 -3.37 -5.87 -22.83
C THR A 48 -3.81 -7.33 -22.92
N ALA A 49 -3.05 -8.12 -23.67
CA ALA A 49 -3.17 -9.57 -23.68
C ALA A 49 -2.11 -10.17 -22.74
N LEU A 50 -2.55 -11.07 -21.86
CA LEU A 50 -1.69 -11.94 -21.09
C LEU A 50 -1.66 -13.32 -21.74
N CYS A 51 -0.46 -13.77 -22.11
CA CYS A 51 -0.26 -15.05 -22.79
C CYS A 51 0.24 -16.10 -21.80
N ILE A 52 -0.58 -17.13 -21.55
CA ILE A 52 -0.26 -18.24 -20.65
C ILE A 52 0.21 -19.45 -21.45
N PRO A 53 1.39 -20.04 -21.14
CA PRO A 53 1.90 -21.20 -21.87
C PRO A 53 0.94 -22.41 -21.87
N GLU A 54 1.06 -23.25 -22.90
CA GLU A 54 0.32 -24.51 -22.97
C GLU A 54 0.59 -25.38 -21.73
N GLY A 55 -0.45 -26.03 -21.20
CA GLY A 55 -0.31 -26.88 -20.02
C GLY A 55 -0.43 -26.15 -18.68
N PHE A 56 -0.63 -24.83 -18.69
CA PHE A 56 -0.87 -24.02 -17.49
C PHE A 56 -2.25 -23.35 -17.52
N ASP A 57 -2.76 -22.99 -16.34
CA ASP A 57 -3.89 -22.07 -16.18
C ASP A 57 -3.49 -20.89 -15.31
N LEU A 58 -4.19 -19.78 -15.50
CA LEU A 58 -4.08 -18.62 -14.63
C LEU A 58 -4.80 -18.93 -13.31
N GLU A 59 -4.09 -18.81 -12.19
CA GLU A 59 -4.64 -19.03 -10.85
C GLU A 59 -5.12 -17.71 -10.24
N SER A 60 -4.25 -16.71 -10.22
CA SER A 60 -4.57 -15.37 -9.73
C SER A 60 -3.82 -14.30 -10.53
N PHE A 61 -4.37 -13.08 -10.55
CA PHE A 61 -3.79 -11.92 -11.22
C PHE A 61 -4.22 -10.66 -10.46
N TYR A 62 -3.25 -9.87 -10.02
CA TYR A 62 -3.47 -8.62 -9.32
C TYR A 62 -2.77 -7.47 -10.05
N VAL A 63 -3.42 -6.30 -10.01
CA VAL A 63 -2.81 -5.02 -10.36
C VAL A 63 -3.00 -4.12 -9.16
N TYR A 64 -1.91 -3.71 -8.54
CA TYR A 64 -1.95 -2.96 -7.28
C TYR A 64 -1.10 -1.69 -7.41
N ASN A 65 -1.66 -0.54 -7.02
CA ASN A 65 -0.87 0.68 -6.90
C ASN A 65 -0.22 0.66 -5.51
N LEU A 66 1.08 0.39 -5.48
CA LEU A 66 1.82 0.26 -4.22
C LEU A 66 1.86 1.58 -3.44
N ASN A 67 1.67 2.71 -4.11
CA ASN A 67 1.79 4.02 -3.49
C ASN A 67 0.48 4.61 -2.96
N SER A 68 -0.62 3.88 -3.10
CA SER A 68 -1.94 4.38 -2.73
C SER A 68 -2.64 3.37 -1.85
N MET A 69 -3.27 3.86 -0.80
CA MET A 69 -4.10 3.04 0.08
C MET A 69 -5.47 3.69 0.25
N VAL A 70 -6.47 2.87 0.53
CA VAL A 70 -7.77 3.36 0.99
C VAL A 70 -7.84 3.17 2.49
N GLU A 71 -7.88 4.27 3.24
CA GLU A 71 -8.04 4.26 4.68
C GLU A 71 -9.33 5.02 5.05
N GLU A 72 -10.24 4.37 5.77
CA GLU A 72 -11.53 4.94 6.18
C GLU A 72 -12.32 5.57 5.00
N GLY A 73 -12.34 4.88 3.84
CA GLY A 73 -13.03 5.32 2.63
C GLY A 73 -12.40 6.54 1.95
N LYS A 74 -11.12 6.84 2.21
CA LYS A 74 -10.36 7.92 1.57
C LYS A 74 -9.07 7.38 0.98
N MET A 75 -8.72 7.90 -0.18
CA MET A 75 -7.39 7.67 -0.75
C MET A 75 -6.33 8.38 0.09
N THR A 76 -5.32 7.65 0.53
CA THR A 76 -4.12 8.16 1.18
C THR A 76 -2.88 7.83 0.32
N ILE A 77 -1.80 8.54 0.59
CA ILE A 77 -0.53 8.44 -0.12
C ILE A 77 0.42 7.65 0.75
N ASP A 78 1.07 6.65 0.19
CA ASP A 78 2.14 5.84 0.77
C ASP A 78 3.34 5.94 -0.18
N SER A 79 4.15 6.97 -0.01
CA SER A 79 5.18 7.32 -0.98
C SER A 79 6.27 6.26 -1.06
N ASP A 80 6.58 5.53 0.01
CA ASP A 80 7.63 4.53 -0.01
C ASP A 80 7.14 3.07 -0.10
N MET A 81 5.82 2.84 -0.05
CA MET A 81 5.18 1.54 -0.25
C MET A 81 5.47 0.58 0.89
N ASP A 82 5.32 1.06 2.12
CA ASP A 82 5.57 0.30 3.32
C ASP A 82 4.30 -0.11 4.09
N GLY A 83 3.15 0.38 3.63
CA GLY A 83 1.85 0.16 4.22
C GLY A 83 1.46 1.23 5.22
N LEU A 84 2.18 2.33 5.39
CA LEU A 84 1.73 3.49 6.17
C LEU A 84 1.57 4.69 5.26
N SER A 85 0.53 5.49 5.53
CA SER A 85 0.38 6.71 4.77
C SER A 85 1.38 7.77 5.23
N ASP A 86 1.88 8.59 4.31
CA ASP A 86 2.83 9.68 4.57
C ASP A 86 2.36 10.58 5.72
N GLY A 87 1.04 10.76 5.81
CA GLY A 87 0.41 11.55 6.86
C GLY A 87 0.53 10.90 8.25
N VAL A 88 0.36 9.58 8.34
CA VAL A 88 0.50 8.80 9.56
C VAL A 88 1.96 8.77 10.00
N GLU A 89 2.87 8.48 9.07
CA GLU A 89 4.31 8.43 9.34
C GLU A 89 4.84 9.75 9.89
N LYS A 90 4.51 10.85 9.22
CA LYS A 90 4.87 12.20 9.69
C LYS A 90 4.30 12.52 11.08
N ALA A 91 3.13 12.00 11.41
CA ALA A 91 2.52 12.17 12.73
C ALA A 91 3.24 11.33 13.80
N LEU A 92 3.80 10.18 13.42
CA LEU A 92 4.56 9.28 14.28
C LEU A 92 6.06 9.64 14.36
N GLY A 93 6.55 10.45 13.41
CA GLY A 93 7.93 10.90 13.33
C GLY A 93 8.87 9.98 12.53
N SER A 94 8.33 9.07 11.72
CA SER A 94 9.10 8.33 10.69
C SER A 94 9.30 9.17 9.43
N ASP A 95 10.14 8.68 8.52
CA ASP A 95 10.43 9.29 7.22
C ASP A 95 9.67 8.56 6.11
N HIS A 96 8.63 9.19 5.55
CA HIS A 96 7.74 8.63 4.53
C HIS A 96 8.37 8.37 3.16
N ARG A 97 9.69 8.47 3.09
CA ARG A 97 10.52 8.25 1.91
C ARG A 97 11.49 7.10 2.12
N ASP A 98 11.41 6.43 3.26
CA ASP A 98 12.25 5.31 3.65
C ASP A 98 11.38 4.24 4.32
N ARG A 99 11.10 3.19 3.54
CA ARG A 99 10.26 2.04 3.95
C ARG A 99 10.60 1.45 5.31
N ARG A 100 11.83 1.67 5.80
CA ARG A 100 12.38 1.09 7.03
C ARG A 100 13.08 2.19 7.85
N SER A 101 12.42 3.33 8.04
CA SER A 101 13.01 4.55 8.59
C SER A 101 13.63 4.37 9.98
N ALA A 102 13.12 3.43 10.77
CA ALA A 102 13.56 3.18 12.14
C ALA A 102 13.88 1.70 12.41
N GLY A 103 14.61 1.03 11.51
CA GLY A 103 15.12 -0.31 11.78
C GLY A 103 15.53 -1.10 10.55
N LYS A 104 15.20 -2.39 10.56
CA LYS A 104 15.39 -3.30 9.42
C LYS A 104 14.08 -3.88 8.90
N ILE A 105 12.97 -3.54 9.54
CA ILE A 105 11.63 -4.04 9.25
C ILE A 105 10.85 -2.88 8.66
N MET A 106 9.95 -3.13 7.72
CA MET A 106 9.08 -2.10 7.15
C MET A 106 8.29 -1.38 8.25
N ASP A 107 8.10 -0.07 8.16
CA ASP A 107 7.46 0.67 9.25
C ASP A 107 5.98 0.26 9.39
N GLY A 108 5.27 -0.05 8.30
CA GLY A 108 3.94 -0.65 8.34
C GLY A 108 3.86 -2.02 9.04
N ILE A 109 4.85 -2.88 8.84
CA ILE A 109 4.97 -4.15 9.58
C ILE A 109 5.26 -3.84 11.06
N CYS A 110 6.17 -2.91 11.33
CA CYS A 110 6.52 -2.52 12.68
C CYS A 110 5.32 -2.00 13.47
N MET A 111 4.53 -1.13 12.83
CA MET A 111 3.32 -0.55 13.38
C MET A 111 2.29 -1.63 13.70
N THR A 112 2.12 -2.60 12.81
CA THR A 112 1.19 -3.72 13.02
C THR A 112 1.60 -4.61 14.18
N LEU A 113 2.91 -4.90 14.33
CA LEU A 113 3.41 -5.82 15.36
C LEU A 113 3.55 -5.15 16.74
N THR A 114 3.94 -3.88 16.78
CA THR A 114 4.40 -3.21 18.01
C THR A 114 3.56 -1.99 18.40
N GLY A 115 2.73 -1.47 17.48
CA GLY A 115 2.01 -0.22 17.66
C GLY A 115 2.89 1.03 17.55
N THR A 116 4.12 0.89 17.04
CA THR A 116 5.06 1.99 16.76
C THR A 116 5.80 1.72 15.46
N VAL A 117 6.34 2.76 14.82
CA VAL A 117 7.21 2.67 13.63
C VAL A 117 8.66 2.33 13.99
N ASP A 118 9.04 2.45 15.27
CA ASP A 118 10.40 2.16 15.73
C ASP A 118 10.59 0.67 16.08
N CYS A 119 11.20 -0.07 15.14
CA CYS A 119 11.59 -1.47 15.30
C CYS A 119 13.10 -1.65 15.53
N SER A 120 13.83 -0.60 15.89
CA SER A 120 15.28 -0.66 16.12
C SER A 120 15.68 -1.61 17.26
N SER A 121 14.77 -1.83 18.20
CA SER A 121 14.95 -2.74 19.34
C SER A 121 14.70 -4.22 19.01
N ALA A 122 14.14 -4.53 17.82
CA ALA A 122 13.93 -5.89 17.39
C ALA A 122 15.28 -6.59 17.17
N ALA A 123 15.61 -7.52 18.06
CA ALA A 123 16.85 -8.28 18.00
C ALA A 123 16.78 -9.41 16.95
N LEU A 124 16.55 -9.02 15.68
CA LEU A 124 16.46 -9.94 14.55
C LEU A 124 17.83 -10.18 13.92
N SER A 125 18.22 -11.45 13.83
CA SER A 125 19.40 -11.90 13.09
C SER A 125 19.00 -12.19 11.64
N CYS A 126 18.84 -11.13 10.86
CA CYS A 126 18.45 -11.15 9.46
C CYS A 126 19.33 -10.20 8.64
N ASP A 127 19.36 -10.41 7.32
CA ASP A 127 19.99 -9.53 6.36
C ASP A 127 18.99 -8.60 5.68
N SER A 128 19.49 -7.66 4.88
CA SER A 128 18.67 -6.71 4.11
C SER A 128 18.44 -7.17 2.67
N THR A 129 18.66 -8.46 2.37
CA THR A 129 18.43 -9.02 1.04
C THR A 129 16.93 -9.04 0.79
N GLN A 130 16.51 -8.48 -0.34
CA GLN A 130 15.11 -8.43 -0.73
C GLN A 130 14.77 -9.55 -1.72
N ASN A 131 13.54 -10.06 -1.62
CA ASN A 131 12.97 -10.95 -2.61
C ASN A 131 12.41 -10.16 -3.82
N GLY A 132 11.83 -10.86 -4.79
CA GLY A 132 11.30 -10.24 -6.02
C GLY A 132 10.11 -9.27 -5.82
N LEU A 133 9.60 -9.13 -4.59
CA LEU A 133 8.52 -8.21 -4.21
C LEU A 133 9.00 -7.14 -3.20
N GLY A 134 10.31 -7.02 -2.97
CA GLY A 134 10.89 -5.98 -2.12
C GLY A 134 10.77 -6.25 -0.61
N LEU A 135 10.42 -7.47 -0.19
CA LEU A 135 10.43 -7.90 1.22
C LEU A 135 11.82 -8.41 1.60
N THR A 136 12.36 -7.94 2.72
CA THR A 136 13.65 -8.39 3.25
C THR A 136 13.52 -9.63 4.13
N ASP A 137 14.61 -10.36 4.35
CA ASP A 137 14.70 -11.42 5.36
C ASP A 137 14.20 -10.97 6.75
N CYS A 138 14.40 -9.70 7.10
CA CYS A 138 13.91 -9.14 8.36
C CYS A 138 12.38 -9.01 8.40
N ASP A 139 11.76 -8.61 7.30
CA ASP A 139 10.30 -8.54 7.19
C ASP A 139 9.69 -9.94 7.27
N LEU A 140 10.27 -10.89 6.54
CA LEU A 140 9.83 -12.29 6.53
C LEU A 140 9.94 -12.92 7.93
N LEU A 141 11.01 -12.62 8.65
CA LEU A 141 11.20 -13.11 10.02
C LEU A 141 10.24 -12.43 11.01
N ALA A 142 9.99 -11.12 10.86
CA ALA A 142 9.08 -10.37 11.72
C ALA A 142 7.63 -10.86 11.61
N LEU A 143 7.22 -11.25 10.40
CA LEU A 143 5.90 -11.80 10.10
C LEU A 143 5.82 -13.33 10.27
N GLU A 144 6.92 -13.97 10.69
CA GLU A 144 7.05 -15.44 10.84
C GLU A 144 6.83 -16.23 9.53
N LEU A 145 6.89 -15.57 8.37
CA LEU A 145 6.78 -16.19 7.03
C LEU A 145 7.94 -17.15 6.76
N ASN A 146 9.07 -16.90 7.43
CA ASN A 146 10.26 -17.72 7.29
C ASN A 146 10.12 -19.14 7.88
N GLN A 147 9.04 -19.42 8.62
CA GLN A 147 8.79 -20.69 9.29
C GLN A 147 7.83 -21.60 8.52
N LEU A 148 7.11 -21.06 7.54
CA LEU A 148 6.03 -21.77 6.86
C LEU A 148 6.55 -22.77 5.82
N TYR A 149 7.57 -22.39 5.03
CA TYR A 149 8.16 -23.21 3.97
C TYR A 149 9.67 -23.04 3.84
N ALA A 150 10.35 -23.72 2.91
CA ALA A 150 11.80 -23.57 2.72
C ALA A 150 12.15 -22.38 1.81
N HIS A 151 12.99 -21.46 2.30
CA HIS A 151 13.62 -20.37 1.54
C HIS A 151 14.37 -20.92 0.29
N PRO A 152 14.15 -20.41 -0.95
CA PRO A 152 14.10 -18.98 -1.32
C PRO A 152 12.75 -18.45 -1.84
N GLN A 153 11.65 -19.18 -1.63
CA GLN A 153 10.33 -18.84 -2.18
C GLN A 153 9.39 -18.16 -1.18
N GLN A 154 9.91 -17.81 0.01
CA GLN A 154 9.18 -17.12 1.06
C GLN A 154 8.94 -15.65 0.69
N GLY A 155 7.84 -15.08 1.16
CA GLY A 155 7.48 -13.70 0.86
C GLY A 155 6.79 -13.49 -0.49
N LEU A 156 6.30 -14.56 -1.14
CA LEU A 156 5.58 -14.49 -2.42
C LEU A 156 4.08 -14.73 -2.30
N ASP A 157 3.68 -15.74 -1.51
CA ASP A 157 2.32 -16.23 -1.19
C ASP A 157 2.57 -17.35 -0.15
N SER A 158 3.01 -16.92 1.04
CA SER A 158 3.66 -17.77 2.05
C SER A 158 2.68 -18.65 2.78
N ASP A 159 1.41 -18.32 2.79
CA ASP A 159 0.36 -19.11 3.39
C ASP A 159 -0.39 -19.97 2.36
N LYS A 160 -0.29 -19.67 1.05
CA LYS A 160 -0.85 -20.41 -0.10
C LYS A 160 -2.36 -20.24 -0.24
N ASP A 161 -2.81 -19.00 -0.23
CA ASP A 161 -4.20 -18.64 -0.49
C ASP A 161 -4.39 -17.89 -1.83
N SER A 162 -3.33 -17.84 -2.63
CA SER A 162 -3.25 -17.22 -3.96
C SER A 162 -3.21 -15.69 -3.93
N VAL A 163 -3.10 -15.05 -2.76
CA VAL A 163 -2.80 -13.63 -2.60
C VAL A 163 -1.29 -13.45 -2.37
N PRO A 164 -0.64 -12.47 -3.01
CA PRO A 164 0.76 -12.20 -2.72
C PRO A 164 0.97 -11.52 -1.35
N ASP A 165 1.95 -11.99 -0.57
CA ASP A 165 2.25 -11.47 0.79
C ASP A 165 2.38 -9.94 0.84
N ILE A 166 3.04 -9.33 -0.17
CA ILE A 166 3.18 -7.86 -0.22
C ILE A 166 1.83 -7.16 -0.33
N ILE A 167 0.88 -7.73 -1.07
CA ILE A 167 -0.47 -7.18 -1.22
C ILE A 167 -1.24 -7.33 0.09
N GLU A 168 -1.11 -8.46 0.77
CA GLU A 168 -1.74 -8.65 2.08
C GLU A 168 -1.19 -7.69 3.13
N ILE A 169 0.14 -7.51 3.18
CA ILE A 169 0.81 -6.59 4.11
C ILE A 169 0.30 -5.16 3.90
N LEU A 170 0.25 -4.70 2.64
CA LEU A 170 -0.25 -3.36 2.31
C LEU A 170 -1.76 -3.22 2.52
N GLY A 171 -2.53 -4.27 2.24
CA GLY A 171 -3.97 -4.35 2.44
C GLY A 171 -4.39 -4.66 3.90
N LYS A 172 -3.46 -4.64 4.85
CA LYS A 172 -3.67 -4.91 6.29
C LYS A 172 -4.16 -6.32 6.64
N GLY A 173 -3.96 -7.27 5.73
CA GLY A 173 -4.19 -8.70 5.93
C GLY A 173 -3.15 -9.38 6.81
N PHE A 174 -3.15 -10.72 6.78
CA PHE A 174 -2.18 -11.56 7.46
C PHE A 174 -1.54 -12.57 6.50
N ALA A 175 -0.40 -12.21 5.92
CA ALA A 175 0.38 -13.06 4.99
C ALA A 175 0.84 -14.43 5.53
N ASN A 176 0.57 -14.73 6.79
CA ASN A 176 0.87 -16.02 7.42
C ASN A 176 -0.38 -16.88 7.71
N MET A 177 -1.57 -16.45 7.26
CA MET A 177 -2.84 -17.11 7.51
C MET A 177 -3.72 -17.11 6.26
N LYS A 178 -4.18 -18.31 5.86
CA LYS A 178 -5.10 -18.52 4.73
C LYS A 178 -6.44 -17.82 4.92
N ASP A 179 -6.50 -16.54 4.58
CA ASP A 179 -7.61 -15.64 4.88
C ASP A 179 -8.21 -14.96 3.64
N ALA A 180 -7.70 -15.23 2.43
CA ALA A 180 -8.24 -14.72 1.17
C ALA A 180 -9.77 -14.83 1.03
N PHE A 181 -10.39 -15.87 1.62
CA PHE A 181 -11.83 -16.13 1.56
C PHE A 181 -12.59 -15.76 2.84
N ASP A 182 -11.91 -15.13 3.80
CA ASP A 182 -12.54 -14.54 4.97
C ASP A 182 -13.11 -13.15 4.62
N ASP A 183 -14.02 -12.68 5.48
CA ASP A 183 -14.66 -11.36 5.44
C ASP A 183 -14.32 -10.72 6.81
N SER A 184 -13.12 -10.15 6.87
CA SER A 184 -12.44 -9.82 8.12
C SER A 184 -13.14 -8.70 8.90
N ASP A 185 -13.74 -7.76 8.19
CA ASP A 185 -14.46 -6.61 8.74
C ASP A 185 -16.00 -6.76 8.72
N ARG A 186 -16.52 -7.81 8.08
CA ARG A 186 -17.93 -8.22 8.01
C ARG A 186 -18.79 -7.31 7.15
N ASP A 187 -18.24 -6.83 6.05
CA ASP A 187 -18.91 -5.94 5.11
C ASP A 187 -19.48 -6.66 3.87
N LEU A 188 -19.33 -8.00 3.82
CA LEU A 188 -19.76 -8.92 2.76
C LEU A 188 -18.87 -8.90 1.51
N ILE A 189 -17.70 -8.28 1.56
CA ILE A 189 -16.64 -8.41 0.58
C ILE A 189 -15.58 -9.36 1.17
N LEU A 190 -15.01 -10.25 0.36
CA LEU A 190 -13.96 -11.16 0.81
C LEU A 190 -12.60 -10.49 0.68
N ASN A 191 -11.63 -10.85 1.55
CA ASN A 191 -10.30 -10.25 1.57
C ASN A 191 -9.64 -10.20 0.16
N HIS A 192 -9.69 -11.29 -0.62
CA HIS A 192 -9.11 -11.30 -1.97
C HIS A 192 -9.78 -10.31 -2.94
N GLU A 193 -11.08 -10.08 -2.78
CA GLU A 193 -11.84 -9.12 -3.58
C GLU A 193 -11.47 -7.69 -3.18
N GLU A 194 -11.28 -7.43 -1.89
CA GLU A 194 -10.78 -6.16 -1.37
C GLU A 194 -9.38 -5.83 -1.88
N TYR A 195 -8.43 -6.78 -1.79
CA TYR A 195 -7.10 -6.63 -2.36
C TYR A 195 -7.13 -6.31 -3.86
N SER A 196 -8.05 -6.91 -4.62
CA SER A 196 -8.21 -6.64 -6.06
C SER A 196 -8.74 -5.23 -6.36
N ARG A 197 -9.46 -4.64 -5.41
CA ARG A 197 -10.02 -3.27 -5.47
C ARG A 197 -9.07 -2.24 -4.86
N GLY A 198 -8.07 -2.67 -4.08
CA GLY A 198 -7.16 -1.80 -3.33
C GLY A 198 -7.77 -1.24 -2.05
N SER A 199 -8.74 -1.94 -1.44
CA SER A 199 -9.31 -1.60 -0.13
C SER A 199 -8.56 -2.29 1.03
N ASP A 200 -8.84 -1.83 2.25
CA ASP A 200 -8.28 -2.34 3.51
C ASP A 200 -9.24 -3.37 4.11
N VAL A 201 -8.76 -4.61 4.28
CA VAL A 201 -9.58 -5.74 4.77
C VAL A 201 -10.09 -5.59 6.20
N ARG A 202 -9.69 -4.54 6.91
CA ARG A 202 -10.12 -4.25 8.28
C ARG A 202 -11.09 -3.07 8.36
N SER A 203 -11.44 -2.46 7.24
CA SER A 203 -12.19 -1.22 7.17
C SER A 203 -13.50 -1.40 6.43
N TYR A 204 -14.62 -1.38 7.18
CA TYR A 204 -15.98 -1.52 6.62
C TYR A 204 -16.24 -0.55 5.45
N ASP A 205 -16.14 -1.04 4.22
CA ASP A 205 -16.14 -0.23 3.01
C ASP A 205 -16.95 -0.80 1.83
N ASP A 206 -17.98 -1.58 2.15
CA ASP A 206 -19.02 -2.13 1.24
C ASP A 206 -19.54 -1.16 0.17
N ASN A 207 -19.49 0.15 0.45
CA ASN A 207 -19.92 1.24 -0.43
C ASN A 207 -18.78 2.16 -0.87
N LEU A 208 -17.55 1.66 -0.96
CA LEU A 208 -16.40 2.42 -1.42
C LEU A 208 -16.70 3.03 -2.81
N PRO A 209 -16.58 4.35 -3.00
CA PRO A 209 -16.86 4.95 -4.30
C PRO A 209 -15.97 4.40 -5.41
N ARG A 210 -16.55 4.07 -6.57
CA ARG A 210 -15.81 3.49 -7.70
C ARG A 210 -14.53 4.24 -8.04
N HIS A 211 -14.48 5.57 -7.95
CA HIS A 211 -13.28 6.38 -8.27
C HIS A 211 -12.08 6.17 -7.32
N LEU A 212 -12.28 5.50 -6.18
CA LEU A 212 -11.25 5.08 -5.24
C LEU A 212 -10.83 3.62 -5.42
N GLN A 213 -11.52 2.88 -6.28
CA GLN A 213 -11.25 1.46 -6.51
C GLN A 213 -10.40 1.24 -7.75
N THR A 214 -9.61 0.18 -7.70
CA THR A 214 -9.11 -0.51 -8.90
C THR A 214 -10.24 -1.32 -9.51
N VAL A 215 -10.47 -1.13 -10.82
CA VAL A 215 -11.47 -1.84 -11.60
C VAL A 215 -10.78 -2.58 -12.73
N LEU A 216 -10.69 -3.89 -12.58
CA LEU A 216 -10.05 -4.79 -13.52
C LEU A 216 -11.06 -5.82 -14.04
N THR A 217 -11.03 -6.08 -15.33
CA THR A 217 -11.78 -7.19 -15.94
C THR A 217 -10.81 -8.09 -16.71
N MET A 218 -11.01 -9.40 -16.58
CA MET A 218 -10.22 -10.40 -17.28
C MET A 218 -11.11 -11.38 -18.03
N GLN A 219 -10.73 -11.72 -19.25
CA GLN A 219 -11.49 -12.66 -20.08
C GLN A 219 -10.56 -13.64 -20.79
N LYS A 220 -10.70 -14.93 -20.49
CA LYS A 220 -10.04 -16.02 -21.21
C LYS A 220 -10.58 -16.14 -22.64
N ILE A 221 -9.70 -16.15 -23.63
CA ILE A 221 -10.05 -16.27 -25.04
C ILE A 221 -9.85 -17.71 -25.49
N SER A 222 -10.95 -18.40 -25.75
CA SER A 222 -10.97 -19.87 -25.89
C SER A 222 -10.38 -20.41 -27.20
N SER A 223 -10.04 -19.56 -28.18
CA SER A 223 -9.42 -19.98 -29.44
C SER A 223 -8.90 -18.82 -30.27
N GLY A 224 -7.62 -18.85 -30.65
CA GLY A 224 -7.09 -18.05 -31.77
C GLY A 224 -6.98 -16.55 -31.50
N GLY A 225 -6.59 -16.17 -30.29
CA GLY A 225 -6.14 -14.82 -30.01
C GLY A 225 -5.01 -14.41 -30.97
N SER A 226 -5.05 -13.17 -31.47
CA SER A 226 -4.06 -12.70 -32.45
C SER A 226 -2.76 -12.21 -31.82
N GLU A 227 -2.72 -12.07 -30.49
CA GLU A 227 -1.61 -11.45 -29.78
C GLU A 227 -0.64 -12.48 -29.17
N CYS A 228 -1.12 -13.69 -28.85
CA CYS A 228 -0.29 -14.76 -28.28
C CYS A 228 0.24 -15.77 -29.32
N ALA A 229 1.33 -16.46 -28.97
CA ALA A 229 1.92 -17.48 -29.82
C ALA A 229 1.08 -18.77 -29.87
N LEU A 230 1.33 -19.61 -30.88
CA LEU A 230 0.69 -20.93 -30.98
C LEU A 230 1.00 -21.78 -29.75
N GLY A 231 -0.07 -22.34 -29.15
CA GLY A 231 0.01 -23.14 -27.92
C GLY A 231 -0.29 -22.34 -26.65
N GLU A 232 -0.25 -21.00 -26.72
CA GLU A 232 -0.58 -20.16 -25.57
C GLU A 232 -2.08 -19.91 -25.46
N THR A 233 -2.57 -19.74 -24.23
CA THR A 233 -3.92 -19.27 -23.95
C THR A 233 -3.90 -17.77 -23.69
N GLU A 234 -4.65 -17.02 -24.49
CA GLU A 234 -4.76 -15.57 -24.37
C GLU A 234 -5.81 -15.19 -23.32
N TRP A 235 -5.46 -14.24 -22.46
CA TRP A 235 -6.36 -13.56 -21.54
C TRP A 235 -6.38 -12.08 -21.86
N ASN A 236 -7.56 -11.55 -22.18
CA ASN A 236 -7.76 -10.11 -22.30
C ASN A 236 -7.83 -9.49 -20.92
N VAL A 237 -6.89 -8.61 -20.63
CA VAL A 237 -6.80 -7.85 -19.38
C VAL A 237 -7.20 -6.41 -19.68
N ASN A 238 -8.24 -5.93 -19.00
CA ASN A 238 -8.76 -4.58 -19.16
C ASN A 238 -8.79 -3.89 -17.80
N LEU A 239 -7.77 -3.07 -17.55
CA LEU A 239 -7.72 -2.16 -16.42
C LEU A 239 -8.58 -0.94 -16.78
N GLU A 240 -9.82 -0.92 -16.30
CA GLU A 240 -10.74 0.17 -16.57
C GLU A 240 -10.38 1.42 -15.77
N GLN A 241 -9.87 1.21 -14.56
CA GLN A 241 -9.56 2.28 -13.65
C GLN A 241 -8.59 1.80 -12.57
N MET A 242 -7.62 2.65 -12.24
CA MET A 242 -6.80 2.54 -11.03
C MET A 242 -6.46 3.94 -10.54
N PRO A 243 -6.75 4.28 -9.27
CA PRO A 243 -6.42 5.59 -8.73
C PRO A 243 -4.90 5.78 -8.66
N LEU A 244 -4.45 6.98 -9.02
CA LEU A 244 -3.08 7.46 -8.88
C LEU A 244 -3.07 8.64 -7.91
N VAL A 245 -1.99 8.77 -7.16
CA VAL A 245 -1.83 9.77 -6.10
C VAL A 245 -0.54 10.58 -6.28
N PRO A 246 -0.44 11.81 -5.73
CA PRO A 246 0.76 12.64 -5.83
C PRO A 246 1.81 12.22 -4.80
N THR A 247 2.60 11.21 -5.13
CA THR A 247 3.69 10.67 -4.31
C THR A 247 4.89 11.61 -4.23
N ASP A 248 5.69 11.50 -3.17
CA ASP A 248 7.03 12.07 -3.10
C ASP A 248 8.06 11.11 -3.74
N ALA A 249 9.17 11.65 -4.26
CA ALA A 249 10.23 10.81 -4.81
C ALA A 249 10.90 9.94 -3.73
N VAL A 250 11.05 8.65 -4.06
CA VAL A 250 11.73 7.65 -3.24
C VAL A 250 12.90 7.05 -4.01
N GLN A 251 14.03 6.88 -3.33
CA GLN A 251 15.20 6.21 -3.86
C GLN A 251 15.51 5.01 -2.98
N THR A 252 15.14 3.82 -3.45
CA THR A 252 15.62 2.59 -2.84
C THR A 252 17.02 2.27 -3.37
N PRO A 253 17.92 1.71 -2.54
CA PRO A 253 19.19 1.18 -3.04
C PRO A 253 18.90 0.20 -4.17
N ASP A 254 19.64 0.29 -5.29
CA ASP A 254 19.46 -0.59 -6.44
C ASP A 254 19.39 -2.07 -5.98
N GLU A 255 18.22 -2.69 -6.12
CA GLU A 255 17.98 -4.06 -5.71
C GLU A 255 18.74 -5.02 -6.64
N VAL A 256 19.54 -5.93 -6.08
CA VAL A 256 20.19 -6.98 -6.86
C VAL A 256 19.14 -8.04 -7.22
N GLY A 257 18.44 -7.84 -8.33
CA GLY A 257 17.55 -8.84 -8.94
C GLY A 257 16.05 -8.65 -8.71
N GLY A 258 15.64 -7.62 -7.97
CA GLY A 258 14.23 -7.25 -7.75
C GLY A 258 13.67 -6.27 -8.78
N GLU A 259 12.38 -5.95 -8.65
CA GLU A 259 11.75 -4.84 -9.36
C GLU A 259 12.13 -3.52 -8.68
N SER A 260 12.52 -2.49 -9.45
CA SER A 260 12.95 -1.23 -8.86
C SER A 260 11.76 -0.47 -8.29
N LEU A 261 11.72 -0.37 -6.97
CA LEU A 261 10.73 0.44 -6.25
C LEU A 261 11.08 1.94 -6.22
N SER A 262 12.31 2.34 -6.58
CA SER A 262 12.65 3.76 -6.74
C SER A 262 11.75 4.47 -7.74
N HIS A 263 11.22 5.65 -7.42
CA HIS A 263 10.40 6.46 -8.32
C HIS A 263 10.57 7.97 -8.10
N GLY A 264 10.13 8.77 -9.08
CA GLY A 264 10.14 10.23 -9.00
C GLY A 264 8.94 10.83 -8.28
N ASP A 265 8.93 12.16 -8.13
CA ASP A 265 7.79 12.90 -7.58
C ASP A 265 6.55 12.70 -8.49
N GLY A 266 5.44 12.31 -7.88
CA GLY A 266 4.18 12.01 -8.56
C GLY A 266 4.22 10.75 -9.42
N GLU A 267 5.28 9.95 -9.38
CA GLU A 267 5.36 8.67 -10.08
C GLU A 267 4.84 7.56 -9.16
N ASN A 268 3.80 6.85 -9.60
CA ASN A 268 3.21 5.73 -8.87
C ASN A 268 3.82 4.42 -9.41
N VAL A 269 4.14 3.50 -8.53
CA VAL A 269 4.64 2.16 -8.84
C VAL A 269 3.47 1.18 -8.83
N ILE A 270 3.12 0.70 -10.02
CA ILE A 270 2.02 -0.24 -10.24
C ILE A 270 2.60 -1.64 -10.34
N LEU A 271 2.30 -2.48 -9.36
CA LEU A 271 2.65 -3.89 -9.35
C LEU A 271 1.64 -4.68 -10.17
N PHE A 272 2.12 -5.39 -11.19
CA PHE A 272 1.39 -6.45 -11.85
C PHE A 272 1.99 -7.78 -11.39
N VAL A 273 1.17 -8.65 -10.83
CA VAL A 273 1.60 -9.95 -10.35
C VAL A 273 0.57 -11.01 -10.72
N TYR A 274 1.06 -12.15 -11.20
CA TYR A 274 0.19 -13.27 -11.52
C TYR A 274 0.84 -14.60 -11.18
N LYS A 275 -0.03 -15.55 -10.84
CA LYS A 275 0.34 -16.92 -10.53
C LYS A 275 -0.29 -17.84 -11.57
N ILE A 276 0.52 -18.73 -12.14
CA ILE A 276 0.04 -19.80 -13.00
C ILE A 276 0.29 -21.15 -12.35
N ARG A 277 -0.58 -22.11 -12.64
CA ARG A 277 -0.44 -23.48 -12.16
C ARG A 277 -0.53 -24.47 -13.32
N PRO A 278 0.21 -25.60 -13.26
CA PRO A 278 0.03 -26.67 -14.24
C PRO A 278 -1.40 -27.20 -14.24
N LEU A 279 -1.97 -27.46 -15.42
CA LEU A 279 -3.32 -28.02 -15.57
C LEU A 279 -3.45 -29.41 -14.95
N THR A 280 -2.34 -30.14 -14.86
CA THR A 280 -2.27 -31.48 -14.27
C THR A 280 -1.74 -31.46 -12.85
N ALA A 281 -1.72 -30.30 -12.19
CA ALA A 281 -1.16 -30.17 -10.85
C ALA A 281 -1.87 -31.08 -9.83
N ALA A 282 -1.07 -31.81 -9.06
CA ALA A 282 -1.47 -32.53 -7.86
C ALA A 282 -1.13 -31.70 -6.61
N ALA A 283 -1.65 -32.11 -5.45
CA ALA A 283 -1.26 -31.51 -4.17
C ALA A 283 0.26 -31.65 -3.96
N GLY A 284 0.94 -30.53 -3.64
CA GLY A 284 2.39 -30.47 -3.50
C GLY A 284 3.14 -30.16 -4.80
N ASP A 285 2.45 -29.96 -5.93
CA ASP A 285 3.06 -29.36 -7.11
C ASP A 285 3.29 -27.85 -6.90
N PHE A 286 3.99 -27.21 -7.84
CA PHE A 286 4.35 -25.80 -7.74
C PHE A 286 3.69 -24.98 -8.84
N GLY A 287 3.12 -23.83 -8.45
CA GLY A 287 2.79 -22.73 -9.34
C GLY A 287 4.00 -21.85 -9.61
N GLU A 288 3.97 -21.12 -10.72
CA GLU A 288 4.99 -20.13 -11.06
C GLU A 288 4.43 -18.72 -10.84
N VAL A 289 5.22 -17.87 -10.19
CA VAL A 289 4.84 -16.48 -9.91
C VAL A 289 5.66 -15.55 -10.80
N PHE A 290 4.96 -14.64 -11.44
CA PHE A 290 5.52 -13.63 -12.33
C PHE A 290 5.11 -12.25 -11.83
N ALA A 291 6.04 -11.30 -11.89
CA ALA A 291 5.76 -9.91 -11.55
C ALA A 291 6.48 -8.95 -12.49
N THR A 292 5.94 -7.74 -12.56
CA THR A 292 6.59 -6.57 -13.15
C THR A 292 6.01 -5.31 -12.54
N THR A 293 6.77 -4.23 -12.59
CA THR A 293 6.33 -2.90 -12.17
C THR A 293 6.16 -1.98 -13.38
N LEU A 294 5.15 -1.11 -13.32
CA LEU A 294 4.97 0.01 -14.23
C LEU A 294 4.99 1.31 -13.44
N LYS A 295 5.70 2.31 -13.97
CA LYS A 295 5.75 3.65 -13.40
C LYS A 295 4.75 4.54 -14.10
N ALA A 296 3.77 5.04 -13.36
CA ALA A 296 2.68 5.87 -13.88
C ALA A 296 2.71 7.25 -13.23
N SER A 297 2.91 8.30 -14.02
CA SER A 297 2.92 9.67 -13.51
C SER A 297 1.50 10.19 -13.23
N PHE A 298 1.31 10.75 -12.04
CA PHE A 298 0.17 11.55 -11.64
C PHE A 298 0.25 12.94 -12.28
N PHE A 299 -0.78 13.33 -13.03
CA PHE A 299 -0.87 14.65 -13.64
C PHE A 299 -2.12 15.38 -13.14
N PRO A 300 -1.99 16.37 -12.23
CA PRO A 300 -3.14 17.07 -11.65
C PRO A 300 -3.94 17.94 -12.64
N SER A 301 -3.59 17.95 -13.93
CA SER A 301 -4.31 18.71 -14.96
C SER A 301 -4.40 17.91 -16.27
N HIS A 302 -5.51 18.10 -17.01
CA HIS A 302 -5.95 17.44 -18.26
C HIS A 302 -4.97 17.35 -19.45
N ARG A 303 -3.64 17.42 -19.26
CA ARG A 303 -2.70 16.96 -20.28
C ARG A 303 -2.70 15.44 -20.34
N GLN A 304 -3.71 14.90 -21.03
CA GLN A 304 -3.58 13.58 -21.64
C GLN A 304 -2.52 13.68 -22.74
N GLN A 305 -1.25 13.58 -22.37
CA GLN A 305 -0.27 13.05 -23.30
C GLN A 305 -0.35 11.54 -23.14
N GLY A 306 -0.96 10.89 -24.13
CA GLY A 306 -0.93 9.45 -24.23
C GLY A 306 0.52 9.01 -24.29
N ASN A 307 1.07 8.57 -23.16
CA ASN A 307 2.23 7.73 -23.21
C ASN A 307 1.79 6.46 -23.93
N PRO A 308 2.48 6.05 -25.02
CA PRO A 308 2.27 4.72 -25.56
C PRO A 308 2.46 3.75 -24.40
N MET A 309 1.48 2.88 -24.15
CA MET A 309 1.66 1.84 -23.14
C MET A 309 2.92 1.08 -23.52
N GLU A 310 3.93 1.22 -22.67
CA GLU A 310 5.17 0.50 -22.79
C GLU A 310 4.84 -0.99 -22.66
N GLN A 311 5.45 -1.80 -23.52
CA GLN A 311 5.25 -3.25 -23.45
C GLN A 311 5.76 -3.74 -22.10
N LEU A 312 4.85 -4.18 -21.22
CA LEU A 312 5.22 -4.75 -19.93
C LEU A 312 5.94 -6.08 -20.16
N THR A 313 7.10 -6.24 -19.53
CA THR A 313 7.89 -7.48 -19.58
C THR A 313 7.88 -8.11 -18.21
N PHE A 314 7.09 -9.18 -18.06
CA PHE A 314 7.03 -9.94 -16.83
C PHE A 314 8.29 -10.76 -16.60
N LYS A 315 8.81 -10.71 -15.37
CA LYS A 315 9.90 -11.57 -14.92
C LYS A 315 9.32 -12.65 -14.02
N ARG A 316 9.81 -13.87 -14.18
CA ARG A 316 9.57 -14.93 -13.21
C ARG A 316 10.32 -14.59 -11.93
N ILE A 317 9.60 -14.46 -10.82
CA ILE A 317 10.18 -14.11 -9.52
C ILE A 317 10.29 -15.30 -8.57
N GLY A 318 9.59 -16.40 -8.85
CA GLY A 318 9.72 -17.62 -8.05
C GLY A 318 8.76 -18.73 -8.45
N GLN A 319 8.64 -19.72 -7.57
CA GLN A 319 7.58 -20.72 -7.59
C GLN A 319 6.98 -20.79 -6.19
N VAL A 320 5.73 -21.20 -6.10
CA VAL A 320 5.01 -21.37 -4.83
C VAL A 320 4.32 -22.71 -4.87
N GLU A 321 4.40 -23.50 -3.80
CA GLU A 321 3.72 -24.79 -3.72
C GLU A 321 2.18 -24.59 -3.68
N LEU A 322 1.44 -25.39 -4.45
CA LEU A 322 -0.01 -25.34 -4.66
C LEU A 322 -0.80 -26.02 -3.53
#